data_AF-A0A5S9M880-F1
#
_entry.id   AF-A0A5S9M880-F1
#
_cell.length_a   1.000
_cell.length_b   1.000
_cell.length_c   1.000
_cell.angle_alpha   90.00
_cell.angle_beta   90.00
_cell.angle_gamma   90.00
#
_symmetry.space_group_name_H-M   'P 1'
#
loop_
_entity.id
_entity.type
_entity.pdbx_description
1 polymer ?
#
loop_
_entity_poly.entity_id
_entity_poly.type
_entity_poly.pdbx_seq_one_letter_code
_entity_poly.pdbx_strand_id
1 'polypeptide(L)'
;MIFVFASFIFAQDLIIKTMGLTLAFGVLFDAFVIRMTFIPACMMLLGRANWYLPKWLARLLPHIDIEGESIAQKEKEDYIIYSSLNVKILIPPLPLSKAGGIFFVL
;
A
#
# COMPACT_ATOMS: atom_id res chain seq x y z
N MET A 1 0.74 18.04 -10.06
CA MET A 1 2.09 18.56 -9.73
C MET A 1 2.61 19.55 -10.78
N ILE A 2 2.48 19.27 -12.08
CA ILE A 2 3.01 20.13 -13.16
C ILE A 2 2.55 21.60 -13.11
N PHE A 3 1.30 21.83 -12.71
CA PHE A 3 0.67 23.16 -12.76
C PHE A 3 1.29 24.15 -11.78
N VAL A 4 1.79 23.66 -10.63
CA VAL A 4 2.46 24.50 -9.62
C VAL A 4 3.76 25.07 -10.19
N PHE A 5 4.57 24.22 -10.83
CA PHE A 5 5.85 24.67 -11.43
C PHE A 5 5.66 25.47 -12.72
N ALA A 6 4.62 25.17 -13.51
CA ALA A 6 4.27 25.95 -14.69
C ALA A 6 3.83 27.37 -14.34
N SER A 7 3.23 27.59 -13.16
CA SER A 7 2.84 28.93 -12.71
C SER A 7 4.02 29.90 -12.56
N PHE A 8 5.23 29.40 -12.33
CA PHE A 8 6.44 30.21 -12.21
C PHE A 8 6.90 30.83 -13.52
N ILE A 9 6.32 30.45 -14.66
CA ILE A 9 6.55 31.12 -15.95
C ILE A 9 6.10 32.60 -15.92
N PHE A 10 5.12 32.91 -15.08
CA PHE A 10 4.61 34.27 -14.87
C PHE A 10 5.45 35.10 -13.89
N ALA A 11 6.51 34.52 -13.30
CA ALA A 11 7.41 35.26 -12.43
C ALA A 11 8.22 36.30 -13.23
N GLN A 12 8.39 37.50 -12.66
CA GLN A 12 9.18 38.57 -13.27
C GLN A 12 10.69 38.34 -13.14
N ASP A 13 11.11 37.60 -12.11
CA ASP A 13 12.50 37.25 -11.88
C ASP A 13 12.95 36.11 -12.82
N LEU A 14 14.03 36.34 -13.56
CA LEU A 14 14.60 35.40 -14.51
C LEU A 14 15.05 34.09 -13.84
N ILE A 15 15.56 34.18 -12.61
CA ILE A 15 16.05 33.02 -11.86
C ILE A 15 14.87 32.09 -11.54
N ILE A 16 13.77 32.66 -11.04
CA ILE A 16 12.57 31.91 -10.67
C ILE A 16 11.94 31.28 -11.92
N LYS A 17 11.88 32.03 -13.02
CA LYS A 17 11.31 31.57 -14.30
C LYS A 17 12.06 30.36 -14.88
N THR A 18 13.39 30.42 -14.90
CA THR A 18 14.22 29.33 -15.46
C THR A 18 14.22 28.08 -14.57
N MET A 19 14.26 28.24 -13.24
CA MET A 19 14.12 27.12 -12.30
C MET A 19 12.74 26.47 -12.41
N GLY A 20 11.67 27.26 -12.48
CA GLY A 20 10.30 26.76 -12.62
C GLY A 20 10.09 25.97 -13.91
N LEU A 21 10.59 26.47 -15.04
CA LEU A 21 10.53 25.77 -16.32
C LEU A 21 11.27 24.41 -16.26
N THR A 22 12.46 24.40 -15.67
CA THR A 22 13.28 23.18 -15.54
C THR A 22 12.59 22.14 -14.67
N LEU A 23 12.03 22.56 -13.53
CA LEU A 23 11.28 21.68 -12.63
C LEU A 23 9.99 21.16 -13.26
N ALA A 24 9.24 22.02 -13.95
CA ALA A 24 8.04 21.62 -14.67
C ALA A 24 8.37 20.56 -15.72
N PHE A 25 9.41 20.78 -16.53
CA PHE A 25 9.84 19.80 -17.53
C PHE A 25 10.33 18.49 -16.89
N GLY A 26 11.12 18.57 -15.82
CA GLY A 26 11.63 17.38 -15.11
C GLY A 26 10.52 16.51 -14.52
N VAL A 27 9.51 17.12 -13.89
CA VAL A 27 8.35 16.39 -13.37
C VAL A 27 7.49 15.81 -14.50
N LEU A 28 7.35 16.51 -15.63
CA LEU A 28 6.63 15.99 -16.79
C LEU A 28 7.32 14.71 -17.30
N PHE A 29 8.64 14.78 -17.44
CA PHE A 29 9.45 13.66 -17.90
C PHE A 29 9.40 12.46 -16.93
N ASP A 30 9.48 12.67 -15.62
CA ASP A 30 9.33 11.59 -14.62
C ASP A 30 7.96 10.91 -14.74
N ALA A 31 6.89 11.70 -14.78
CA ALA A 31 5.54 11.17 -14.78
C ALA A 31 5.22 10.35 -16.05
N PHE A 32 5.76 10.74 -17.21
CA PHE A 32 5.54 10.04 -18.46
C PHE A 32 6.64 9.01 -18.74
N VAL A 33 7.87 9.47 -18.97
CA VAL A 33 8.95 8.60 -19.44
C VAL A 33 9.38 7.62 -18.36
N ILE A 34 9.57 8.10 -17.14
CA ILE A 34 10.03 7.22 -16.06
C ILE A 34 8.90 6.29 -15.61
N ARG A 35 7.74 6.83 -15.24
CA ARG A 35 6.69 6.00 -14.63
C ARG A 35 5.90 5.15 -15.62
N MET A 36 5.58 5.65 -16.82
CA MET A 36 4.79 4.86 -17.78
C MET A 36 5.65 3.89 -18.59
N THR A 37 6.97 4.10 -18.68
CA THR A 37 7.85 3.28 -19.54
C THR A 37 9.04 2.70 -18.79
N PHE A 38 9.87 3.53 -18.17
CA PHE A 38 11.14 3.08 -17.61
C PHE A 38 10.96 2.11 -16.45
N ILE A 39 10.16 2.47 -15.44
CA ILE A 39 9.88 1.63 -14.28
C ILE A 39 9.28 0.29 -14.70
N PRO A 40 8.18 0.21 -15.48
CA PRO A 40 7.61 -1.09 -15.87
C PRO A 40 8.57 -1.92 -16.72
N ALA A 41 9.34 -1.29 -17.61
CA ALA A 41 10.38 -2.00 -18.38
C ALA A 41 11.46 -2.58 -17.47
N CYS A 42 11.95 -1.81 -16.50
CA CYS A 42 12.92 -2.29 -15.51
C CYS A 42 12.34 -3.40 -14.64
N MET A 43 11.08 -3.30 -14.21
CA MET A 43 10.42 -4.35 -13.43
C MET A 43 10.28 -5.66 -14.22
N MET A 44 9.99 -5.58 -15.52
CA MET A 44 9.98 -6.75 -16.40
C MET A 44 11.38 -7.34 -16.60
N LEU A 45 12.40 -6.50 -16.76
CA LEU A 45 13.80 -6.93 -16.97
C LEU A 45 14.42 -7.57 -15.72
N LEU A 46 14.23 -6.96 -14.55
CA LEU A 46 14.80 -7.41 -13.28
C LEU A 46 14.02 -8.58 -12.67
N GLY A 47 12.73 -8.72 -13.01
CA GLY A 47 11.87 -9.83 -12.60
C GLY A 47 11.91 -10.09 -11.09
N ARG A 48 12.35 -11.29 -10.69
CA ARG A 48 12.44 -11.72 -9.28
C ARG A 48 13.43 -10.91 -8.44
N ALA A 49 14.38 -10.21 -9.05
CA ALA A 49 15.31 -9.36 -8.31
C ALA A 49 14.62 -8.09 -7.77
N ASN A 50 13.51 -7.65 -8.39
CA ASN A 50 12.79 -6.45 -7.99
C ASN A 50 12.07 -6.60 -6.63
N TRP A 51 11.89 -7.84 -6.17
CA TRP A 51 11.32 -8.19 -4.86
C TRP A 51 12.29 -9.00 -3.98
N TYR A 52 13.60 -8.86 -4.20
CA TYR A 52 14.57 -9.54 -3.35
C TYR A 52 14.61 -8.90 -1.96
N LEU A 53 14.05 -9.60 -0.96
CA LEU A 53 14.21 -9.24 0.45
C LEU A 53 15.47 -9.94 1.01
N PRO A 54 16.54 -9.21 1.37
CA PRO A 54 17.73 -9.84 1.91
C PRO A 54 17.42 -10.58 3.21
N LYS A 55 17.97 -11.80 3.36
CA LYS A 55 17.68 -12.71 4.48
C LYS A 55 18.02 -12.13 5.88
N TRP A 56 18.80 -11.05 5.96
CA TRP A 56 18.99 -10.34 7.24
C TRP A 56 17.73 -9.56 7.61
N LEU A 57 17.07 -8.93 6.62
CA LEU A 57 15.99 -7.98 6.86
C LEU A 57 14.71 -8.74 7.17
N ALA A 58 14.52 -9.88 6.49
CA ALA A 58 13.49 -10.86 6.83
C ALA A 58 13.59 -11.37 8.28
N ARG A 59 14.78 -11.38 8.90
CA ARG A 59 14.97 -11.79 10.30
C ARG A 59 14.68 -10.69 11.32
N LEU A 60 14.81 -9.42 10.92
CA LEU A 60 14.53 -8.27 11.79
C LEU A 60 13.07 -7.83 11.72
N LEU A 61 12.39 -8.13 10.61
CA LEU A 61 10.99 -7.77 10.41
C LEU A 61 10.07 -8.63 11.30
N PRO A 62 9.26 -8.01 12.18
CA PRO A 62 8.20 -8.72 12.89
C PRO A 62 7.19 -9.29 11.88
N HIS A 63 6.64 -10.47 12.15
CA HIS A 63 5.66 -11.11 11.27
C HIS A 63 4.35 -10.33 11.30
N ILE A 64 4.16 -9.46 10.31
CA ILE A 64 2.92 -8.72 10.10
C ILE A 64 2.11 -9.52 9.07
N ASP A 65 1.18 -10.32 9.58
CA ASP A 65 0.20 -11.04 8.75
C ASP A 65 -0.89 -10.06 8.30
N ILE A 66 -0.79 -9.61 7.04
CA ILE A 66 -1.74 -8.69 6.40
C ILE A 66 -2.98 -9.42 5.89
N GLU A 67 -2.87 -10.74 5.66
CA GLU A 67 -3.94 -11.57 5.09
C GLU A 67 -4.82 -12.24 6.16
N GLY A 68 -4.45 -12.15 7.44
CA GLY A 68 -5.29 -12.62 8.55
C GLY A 68 -5.51 -14.14 8.53
N GLU A 69 -4.66 -14.89 7.81
CA GLU A 69 -4.73 -16.35 7.72
C GLU A 69 -4.61 -16.99 9.11
N SER A 70 -3.80 -16.36 9.99
CA SER A 70 -3.65 -16.76 11.39
C SER A 70 -4.95 -16.63 12.21
N ILE A 71 -5.84 -15.70 11.87
CA ILE A 71 -7.14 -15.53 12.54
C ILE A 71 -8.16 -16.50 11.95
N ALA A 72 -8.18 -16.66 10.62
CA ALA A 72 -9.09 -17.59 9.93
C ALA A 72 -8.84 -19.06 10.32
N GLN A 73 -7.57 -19.43 10.54
CA GLN A 73 -7.21 -20.76 11.00
C GLN A 73 -7.66 -21.01 12.45
N LYS A 74 -7.53 -20.01 13.32
CA LYS A 74 -7.97 -20.08 14.72
C LYS A 74 -9.50 -20.20 14.82
N GLU A 75 -10.24 -19.45 14.02
CA GLU A 75 -11.71 -19.52 13.96
C GLU A 75 -12.22 -20.90 13.49
N LYS A 76 -11.53 -21.50 12.51
CA LYS A 76 -11.83 -22.87 12.04
C LYS A 76 -11.61 -23.92 13.13
N GLU A 77 -10.49 -23.81 13.84
CA GLU A 77 -10.12 -24.73 14.91
C GLU A 77 -11.13 -24.66 16.07
N ASP A 78 -11.50 -23.45 16.48
CA ASP A 78 -12.54 -23.22 17.48
C ASP A 78 -13.88 -23.87 17.05
N TYR A 79 -14.30 -23.72 15.79
CA TYR A 79 -15.54 -24.33 15.26
C TYR A 79 -15.51 -25.87 15.30
N ILE A 80 -14.38 -26.51 14.97
CA ILE A 80 -14.25 -27.98 15.02
C ILE A 80 -14.33 -28.50 16.46
N ILE A 81 -13.74 -27.78 17.42
CA ILE A 81 -13.82 -28.13 18.84
C ILE A 81 -15.26 -28.02 19.35
N TYR A 82 -15.98 -26.95 19.02
CA TYR A 82 -17.39 -26.80 19.41
C TYR A 82 -18.29 -27.88 18.77
N SER A 83 -18.06 -28.20 17.50
CA SER A 83 -18.83 -29.24 16.81
C SER A 83 -18.57 -30.65 17.37
N SER A 84 -17.35 -30.92 17.84
CA SER A 84 -16.96 -32.20 18.45
C SER A 84 -17.50 -32.37 19.86
N LEU A 85 -17.77 -31.26 20.57
CA LEU A 85 -18.29 -31.28 21.93
C LEU A 85 -19.83 -31.44 22.01
N ASN A 86 -20.55 -31.55 20.87
CA ASN A 86 -22.03 -31.62 20.79
C ASN A 86 -22.75 -30.56 21.64
N VAL A 87 -22.12 -29.39 21.81
CA VAL A 87 -22.68 -28.26 22.56
C VAL A 87 -23.69 -27.57 21.66
N LYS A 88 -24.98 -27.83 21.92
CA LYS A 88 -26.10 -27.34 21.09
C LYS A 88 -26.75 -26.06 21.62
N ILE A 89 -26.06 -25.24 22.41
CA ILE A 89 -26.67 -24.10 23.12
C ILE A 89 -25.93 -22.78 22.86
N LEU A 90 -26.61 -21.96 22.05
CA LEU A 90 -26.96 -20.55 22.32
C LEU A 90 -25.82 -19.54 22.55
N ILE A 91 -25.26 -19.07 21.43
CA ILE A 91 -25.01 -17.67 21.01
C ILE A 91 -23.96 -17.77 19.89
N PRO A 92 -24.24 -17.35 18.63
CA PRO A 92 -23.19 -17.29 17.62
C PRO A 92 -22.11 -16.30 18.07
N PRO A 93 -20.80 -16.61 17.96
CA PRO A 93 -19.78 -15.59 18.13
C PRO A 93 -20.06 -14.50 17.10
N LEU A 94 -20.47 -13.34 17.58
CA LEU A 94 -20.77 -12.21 16.73
C LEU A 94 -19.49 -11.88 15.95
N PRO A 95 -19.51 -11.86 14.60
CA PRO A 95 -18.36 -11.41 13.85
C PRO A 95 -18.14 -9.93 14.19
N LEU A 96 -17.09 -9.64 14.96
CA LEU A 96 -16.62 -8.27 15.25
C LEU A 96 -16.27 -7.48 13.98
N SER A 97 -16.25 -8.14 12.80
CA SER A 97 -16.14 -7.52 11.48
C SER A 97 -17.25 -6.50 11.13
N LYS A 98 -18.33 -6.36 11.90
CA LYS A 98 -19.40 -5.36 11.65
C LYS A 98 -19.54 -4.25 12.71
N ALA A 99 -18.63 -4.15 13.69
CA ALA A 99 -18.69 -3.12 14.74
C ALA A 99 -17.68 -1.97 14.56
N GLY A 100 -17.24 -1.69 13.32
CA GLY A 100 -16.20 -0.70 13.02
C GLY A 100 -16.59 0.40 12.02
N GLY A 101 -17.88 0.70 11.83
CA GLY A 101 -18.31 1.53 10.70
C GLY A 101 -19.05 2.85 11.00
N ILE A 102 -19.66 3.06 12.18
CA ILE A 102 -20.63 4.17 12.36
C ILE A 102 -20.61 4.79 13.77
N PHE A 103 -19.44 4.97 14.39
CA PHE A 103 -19.36 5.77 15.65
C PHE A 103 -18.35 6.93 15.57
N PHE A 104 -17.85 7.25 14.39
CA PHE A 104 -16.88 8.32 14.17
C PHE A 104 -17.43 9.41 13.24
N VAL A 105 -18.58 9.97 13.60
CA VAL A 105 -19.06 11.25 13.04
C VAL A 105 -19.55 12.12 14.21
N LEU A 106 -18.58 12.73 14.88
CA LEU A 106 -18.70 13.94 15.70
C LEU A 106 -17.40 14.73 15.49
#